data_AF-A0A1R2B0V7-F1
#
_entry.id   AF-A0A1R2B0V7-F1
#
_cell.length_a   1.000
_cell.length_b   1.000
_cell.length_c   1.000
_cell.angle_alpha   90.00
_cell.angle_beta   90.00
_cell.angle_gamma   90.00
#
_symmetry.space_group_name_H-M   'P 1'
#
loop_
_entity.id
_entity.type
_entity.pdbx_description
1 polymer ?
#
loop_
_entity_poly.entity_id
_entity_poly.type
_entity_poly.pdbx_seq_one_letter_code
_entity_poly.pdbx_strand_id
1 'polypeptide(L)'
;MKKIVAYGCGSLLAVATGAYILYQTASKIKFQSVKVLDKISLIFLLKQIRADYSQKFSIVLRHNRKKRRTMPRGSREYRNLINELKEQAKEYIQKSIEEVLAKNSIAEETLAESYKHYEDDLEVKSTLTKLCSVECTMNSPLISMGLEQILELYISKAEELNENDPNELNIQMKILEDDIYDEFGCEPEEIEAAVNKNPKRIEHLTNIINDLNQRLLGKTNQELFF
;
A
#
# COMPACT_ATOMS: atom_id res chain seq x y z
N MET A 1 81.50 -3.12 -20.55
CA MET A 1 80.10 -3.63 -20.53
C MET A 1 79.64 -3.78 -19.08
N LYS A 2 78.49 -3.16 -18.74
CA LYS A 2 77.43 -3.60 -17.80
C LYS A 2 76.68 -2.37 -17.30
N LYS A 3 75.56 -2.02 -17.96
CA LYS A 3 74.53 -1.12 -17.44
C LYS A 3 73.51 -2.02 -16.73
N ILE A 4 73.44 -1.93 -15.41
CA ILE A 4 72.44 -2.64 -14.62
C ILE A 4 71.15 -1.83 -14.67
N VAL A 5 70.10 -2.52 -15.10
CA VAL A 5 68.74 -2.03 -15.34
C VAL A 5 68.08 -1.73 -14.00
N ALA A 6 67.90 -0.46 -13.67
CA ALA A 6 67.09 0.01 -12.55
C ALA A 6 65.67 0.38 -13.06
N TYR A 7 64.90 -0.60 -13.51
CA TYR A 7 63.52 -0.41 -14.02
C TYR A 7 62.51 -1.34 -13.33
N GLY A 8 62.75 -1.70 -12.06
CA GLY A 8 61.85 -2.58 -11.29
C GLY A 8 61.18 -1.94 -10.07
N CYS A 9 61.84 -1.00 -9.40
CA CYS A 9 61.34 -0.48 -8.11
C CYS A 9 60.33 0.67 -8.25
N GLY A 10 60.43 1.48 -9.31
CA GLY A 10 59.54 2.64 -9.50
C GLY A 10 58.11 2.25 -9.88
N SER A 11 57.94 1.18 -10.66
CA SER A 11 56.63 0.68 -11.09
C SER A 11 55.87 -0.01 -9.95
N LEU A 12 56.54 -0.78 -9.09
CA LEU A 12 55.93 -1.40 -7.91
C LEU A 12 55.46 -0.35 -6.89
N LEU A 13 56.26 0.68 -6.63
CA LEU A 13 55.88 1.80 -5.76
C LEU A 13 54.71 2.61 -6.34
N ALA A 14 54.69 2.86 -7.66
CA ALA A 14 53.60 3.57 -8.30
C ALA A 14 52.28 2.76 -8.26
N VAL A 15 52.33 1.45 -8.48
CA VAL A 15 51.16 0.56 -8.38
C VAL A 15 50.64 0.46 -6.94
N ALA A 16 51.54 0.32 -5.96
CA ALA A 16 51.15 0.29 -4.54
C ALA A 16 50.54 1.62 -4.08
N THR A 17 51.08 2.75 -4.53
CA THR A 17 50.55 4.09 -4.22
C THR A 17 49.21 4.32 -4.91
N GLY A 18 49.07 3.90 -6.17
CA GLY A 18 47.81 3.97 -6.91
C GLY A 18 46.70 3.12 -6.29
N ALA A 19 47.01 1.90 -5.85
CA ALA A 19 46.09 1.02 -5.15
C ALA A 19 45.67 1.59 -3.77
N TYR A 20 46.62 2.17 -3.02
CA TYR A 20 46.33 2.81 -1.74
C TYR A 20 45.45 4.06 -1.89
N ILE A 21 45.70 4.90 -2.91
CA ILE A 21 44.86 6.07 -3.19
C ILE A 21 43.46 5.64 -3.64
N LEU A 22 43.33 4.63 -4.50
CA LEU A 22 42.03 4.05 -4.90
C LEU A 22 41.27 3.47 -3.70
N TYR A 23 41.97 2.79 -2.79
CA TYR A 23 41.37 2.27 -1.57
C TYR A 23 40.92 3.40 -0.64
N GLN A 24 41.72 4.46 -0.47
CA GLN A 24 41.34 5.63 0.33
C GLN A 24 40.20 6.45 -0.27
N THR A 25 40.09 6.51 -1.61
CA THR A 25 38.99 7.20 -2.28
C THR A 25 37.72 6.36 -2.31
N ALA A 26 37.83 5.03 -2.41
CA ALA A 26 36.72 4.10 -2.27
C ALA A 26 36.20 3.98 -0.83
N SER A 27 37.05 4.19 0.18
CA SER A 27 36.69 4.08 1.60
C SER A 27 36.04 5.32 2.20
N LYS A 28 35.81 6.38 1.41
CA LYS A 28 34.93 7.48 1.84
C LYS A 28 33.49 7.02 1.74
N ILE A 29 33.08 6.18 2.69
CA ILE A 29 31.67 5.95 3.01
C ILE A 29 31.08 7.32 3.30
N LYS A 30 30.39 7.90 2.30
CA LYS A 30 29.60 9.10 2.48
C LYS A 30 28.43 8.68 3.36
N PHE A 31 28.52 8.97 4.65
CA PHE A 31 27.36 8.94 5.52
C PHE A 31 26.42 10.03 5.03
N GLN A 32 25.43 9.64 4.24
CA GLN A 32 24.34 10.51 3.86
C GLN A 32 23.40 10.54 5.06
N SER A 33 23.29 11.70 5.72
CA SER A 33 22.29 11.91 6.75
C SER A 33 20.92 11.87 6.08
N VAL A 34 20.25 10.72 6.14
CA VAL A 34 18.89 10.55 5.64
C VAL A 34 17.94 11.13 6.68
N LYS A 35 17.14 12.11 6.28
CA LYS A 35 16.10 12.65 7.15
C LYS A 35 14.93 11.68 7.13
N VAL A 36 14.75 10.96 8.24
CA VAL A 36 13.66 10.00 8.43
C VAL A 36 12.72 10.56 9.49
N LEU A 37 11.41 10.44 9.26
CA LEU A 37 10.40 10.75 10.26
C LEU A 37 10.46 9.72 11.39
N ASP A 38 10.24 10.14 12.63
CA ASP A 38 9.97 9.17 13.68
C ASP A 38 8.66 8.41 13.37
N LYS A 39 8.55 7.18 13.88
CA LYS A 39 7.41 6.29 13.61
C LYS A 39 6.05 6.94 13.86
N ILE A 40 5.91 7.69 14.95
CA ILE A 40 4.62 8.31 15.33
C ILE A 40 4.26 9.38 14.30
N SER A 41 5.22 10.23 13.91
CA SER A 41 5.04 11.23 12.87
C SER A 41 4.71 10.61 11.51
N LEU A 42 5.35 9.51 11.15
CA LEU A 42 5.06 8.79 9.90
C LEU A 42 3.63 8.25 9.89
N ILE A 43 3.21 7.55 10.94
CA ILE A 43 1.85 7.00 11.07
C ILE A 43 0.82 8.14 11.04
N PHE A 44 1.10 9.24 11.71
CA PHE A 44 0.24 10.42 11.70
C PHE A 44 0.08 10.99 10.29
N LEU A 45 1.18 11.14 9.56
CA LEU A 45 1.18 11.63 8.19
C LEU A 45 0.39 10.69 7.25
N LEU A 46 0.59 9.38 7.37
CA LEU A 46 -0.16 8.37 6.63
C LEU A 46 -1.67 8.44 6.89
N LYS A 47 -2.07 8.62 8.15
CA LYS A 47 -3.48 8.81 8.52
C LYS A 47 -4.06 10.10 7.90
N GLN A 48 -3.28 11.18 7.85
CA GLN A 48 -3.72 12.42 7.17
C GLN A 48 -3.90 12.20 5.67
N ILE A 49 -2.97 11.51 5.01
CA ILE A 49 -3.07 11.16 3.59
C ILE A 49 -4.34 10.34 3.34
N ARG A 50 -4.59 9.29 4.13
CA ARG A 50 -5.80 8.47 4.03
C ARG A 50 -7.08 9.29 4.20
N ALA A 51 -7.10 10.21 5.17
CA ALA A 51 -8.28 11.04 5.44
C ALA A 51 -8.57 12.00 4.27
N ASP A 52 -7.54 12.66 3.73
CA ASP A 52 -7.67 13.54 2.56
C ASP A 52 -8.12 12.76 1.31
N TYR A 53 -7.50 11.60 1.07
CA TYR A 53 -7.89 10.69 0.00
C TYR A 53 -9.34 10.25 0.12
N SER A 54 -9.75 9.80 1.31
CA SER A 54 -11.13 9.37 1.61
C SER A 54 -12.14 10.46 1.29
N GLN A 55 -11.85 11.70 1.71
CA GLN A 55 -12.72 12.84 1.47
C GLN A 55 -12.92 13.09 -0.03
N LYS A 56 -11.85 13.04 -0.82
CA LYS A 56 -11.89 13.34 -2.27
C LYS A 56 -12.45 12.18 -3.11
N PHE A 57 -12.06 10.95 -2.77
CA PHE A 57 -12.34 9.78 -3.60
C PHE A 57 -13.70 9.13 -3.31
N SER A 58 -14.28 9.35 -2.12
CA SER A 58 -15.56 8.74 -1.72
C SER A 58 -16.70 8.95 -2.73
N ILE A 59 -16.80 10.13 -3.34
CA ILE A 59 -17.83 10.47 -4.33
C ILE A 59 -17.64 9.65 -5.61
N VAL A 60 -16.39 9.54 -6.08
CA VAL A 60 -16.01 8.79 -7.29
C VAL A 60 -16.32 7.31 -7.08
N LEU A 61 -15.90 6.76 -5.94
CA LEU A 61 -16.16 5.38 -5.55
C LEU A 61 -17.67 5.07 -5.52
N ARG A 62 -18.47 5.94 -4.89
CA ARG A 62 -19.93 5.78 -4.82
C ARG A 62 -20.58 5.79 -6.20
N HIS A 63 -20.16 6.68 -7.08
CA HIS A 63 -20.70 6.75 -8.45
C HIS A 63 -20.32 5.52 -9.27
N ASN A 64 -19.08 5.06 -9.13
CA ASN A 64 -18.62 3.85 -9.80
C ASN A 64 -19.42 2.63 -9.34
N ARG A 65 -19.57 2.41 -8.03
CA ARG A 65 -20.39 1.32 -7.46
C ARG A 65 -21.82 1.32 -8.05
N LYS A 66 -22.47 2.48 -8.08
CA LYS A 66 -23.81 2.61 -8.69
C LYS A 66 -23.86 2.17 -10.15
N LYS A 67 -22.93 2.64 -10.98
CA LYS A 67 -22.85 2.23 -12.40
C LYS A 67 -22.52 0.75 -12.56
N ARG A 68 -21.59 0.26 -11.76
CA ARG A 68 -21.07 -1.11 -11.84
C ARG A 68 -22.15 -2.13 -11.49
N ARG A 69 -22.98 -1.84 -10.48
CA ARG A 69 -24.11 -2.69 -10.06
C ARG A 69 -25.29 -2.72 -11.04
N THR A 70 -25.34 -1.81 -12.03
CA THR A 70 -26.33 -1.92 -13.12
C THR A 70 -25.85 -2.76 -14.30
N MET A 71 -24.58 -3.19 -14.29
CA MET A 71 -23.98 -3.97 -15.38
C MET A 71 -23.91 -5.45 -14.98
N PRO A 72 -24.02 -6.39 -15.94
CA PRO A 72 -23.79 -7.81 -15.66
C PRO A 72 -22.39 -8.06 -15.11
N ARG A 73 -22.28 -8.90 -14.07
CA ARG A 73 -20.98 -9.28 -13.49
C ARG A 73 -20.07 -9.87 -14.57
N GLY A 74 -18.83 -9.41 -14.63
CA GLY A 74 -17.83 -9.89 -15.59
C GLY A 74 -18.00 -9.39 -17.02
N SER A 75 -19.02 -8.57 -17.33
CA SER A 75 -19.15 -7.94 -18.66
C SER A 75 -17.95 -7.03 -18.96
N ARG A 76 -17.76 -6.71 -20.25
CA ARG A 76 -16.68 -5.79 -20.66
C ARG A 76 -16.84 -4.42 -20.03
N GLU A 77 -18.07 -3.90 -19.98
CA GLU A 77 -18.42 -2.62 -19.38
C GLU A 77 -18.13 -2.62 -17.88
N TYR A 78 -18.48 -3.71 -17.18
CA TYR A 78 -18.18 -3.89 -15.76
C TYR A 78 -16.67 -3.83 -15.48
N ARG A 79 -15.88 -4.57 -16.29
CA ARG A 79 -14.42 -4.61 -16.19
C ARG A 79 -13.80 -3.24 -16.50
N ASN A 80 -14.30 -2.53 -17.51
CA ASN A 80 -13.84 -1.18 -17.84
C ASN A 80 -14.07 -0.21 -16.67
N LEU A 81 -15.24 -0.26 -16.02
CA LEU A 81 -15.53 0.58 -14.85
C LEU A 81 -14.54 0.33 -13.70
N ILE A 82 -14.10 -0.91 -13.49
CA ILE A 82 -13.12 -1.25 -12.45
C ILE A 82 -11.73 -0.72 -12.82
N ASN A 83 -11.33 -0.86 -14.08
CA ASN A 83 -10.05 -0.35 -14.56
C ASN A 83 -9.99 1.18 -14.50
N GLU A 84 -11.06 1.86 -14.92
CA GLU A 84 -11.19 3.31 -14.77
C GLU A 84 -11.11 3.75 -13.30
N LEU A 85 -11.77 3.02 -12.40
CA LEU A 85 -11.73 3.30 -10.96
C LEU A 85 -10.30 3.16 -10.40
N LYS A 86 -9.54 2.16 -10.84
CA LYS A 86 -8.15 1.93 -10.42
C LYS A 86 -7.25 3.09 -10.83
N GLU A 87 -7.35 3.57 -12.06
CA GLU A 87 -6.56 4.71 -12.54
C GLU A 87 -6.96 6.00 -11.82
N GLN A 88 -8.27 6.21 -11.58
CA GLN A 88 -8.73 7.32 -10.75
C GLN A 88 -8.21 7.22 -9.32
N ALA A 89 -8.20 6.02 -8.72
CA ALA A 89 -7.67 5.83 -7.37
C ALA A 89 -6.20 6.24 -7.27
N LYS A 90 -5.37 5.87 -8.25
CA LYS A 90 -3.95 6.25 -8.33
C LYS A 90 -3.76 7.77 -8.42
N GLU A 91 -4.54 8.44 -9.28
CA GLU A 91 -4.46 9.88 -9.43
C GLU A 91 -4.84 10.62 -8.14
N TYR A 92 -5.92 10.17 -7.49
CA TYR A 92 -6.41 10.78 -6.27
C TYR A 92 -5.48 10.56 -5.09
N ILE A 93 -4.88 9.36 -4.93
CA ILE A 93 -3.94 9.12 -3.84
C ILE A 93 -2.67 9.94 -4.02
N GLN A 94 -2.15 10.06 -5.24
CA GLN A 94 -0.97 10.87 -5.52
C GLN A 94 -1.22 12.35 -5.16
N LYS A 95 -2.38 12.90 -5.57
CA LYS A 95 -2.78 14.27 -5.20
C LYS A 95 -2.88 14.45 -3.67
N SER A 96 -3.44 13.47 -2.97
CA SER A 96 -3.53 13.50 -1.50
C SER A 96 -2.17 13.44 -0.82
N ILE A 97 -1.23 12.65 -1.35
CA ILE A 97 0.16 12.62 -0.88
C ILE A 97 0.79 14.00 -1.07
N GLU A 98 0.73 14.57 -2.27
CA GLU A 98 1.32 15.87 -2.60
C GLU A 98 0.77 17.00 -1.71
N GLU A 99 -0.55 17.07 -1.54
CA GLU A 99 -1.19 18.12 -0.75
C GLU A 99 -0.85 18.01 0.75
N VAL A 100 -0.84 16.79 1.30
CA VAL A 100 -0.50 16.58 2.72
C VAL A 100 0.99 16.83 2.97
N LEU A 101 1.87 16.41 2.06
CA LEU A 101 3.30 16.73 2.16
C LEU A 101 3.56 18.24 2.11
N ALA A 102 2.92 18.94 1.16
CA ALA A 102 3.01 20.39 1.05
C ALA A 102 2.52 21.10 2.32
N LYS A 103 1.37 20.68 2.88
CA LYS A 103 0.80 21.22 4.12
C LYS A 103 1.73 21.05 5.32
N ASN A 104 2.45 19.94 5.39
CA ASN A 104 3.38 19.64 6.49
C ASN A 104 4.82 20.11 6.20
N SER A 105 5.09 20.74 5.05
CA SER A 105 6.43 21.15 4.62
C SER A 105 7.43 19.98 4.62
N ILE A 106 6.98 18.80 4.18
CA ILE A 106 7.78 17.57 4.08
C ILE A 106 8.11 17.32 2.62
N ALA A 107 9.36 17.01 2.33
CA ALA A 107 9.81 16.63 0.99
C ALA A 107 9.45 15.16 0.70
N GLU A 108 9.17 14.86 -0.56
CA GLU A 108 8.79 13.50 -1.00
C GLU A 108 9.88 12.46 -0.67
N GLU A 109 11.15 12.84 -0.77
CA GLU A 109 12.28 11.96 -0.42
C GLU A 109 12.27 11.59 1.06
N THR A 110 11.84 12.50 1.94
CA THR A 110 11.72 12.22 3.38
C THR A 110 10.65 11.15 3.63
N LEU A 111 9.54 11.19 2.89
CA LEU A 111 8.50 10.18 2.99
C LEU A 111 8.99 8.82 2.46
N ALA A 112 9.61 8.81 1.27
CA ALA A 112 10.12 7.59 0.64
C ALA A 112 11.18 6.88 1.51
N GLU A 113 12.13 7.64 2.06
CA GLU A 113 13.15 7.11 2.96
C GLU A 113 12.56 6.62 4.29
N SER A 114 11.52 7.29 4.79
CA SER A 114 10.81 6.84 5.98
C SER A 114 10.07 5.53 5.75
N TYR A 115 9.44 5.34 4.58
CA TYR A 115 8.82 4.05 4.22
C TYR A 115 9.84 2.93 4.17
N LYS A 116 10.98 3.16 3.53
CA LYS A 116 12.05 2.18 3.45
C LYS A 116 12.61 1.83 4.84
N HIS A 117 12.74 2.82 5.72
CA HIS A 117 13.27 2.60 7.07
C HIS A 117 12.36 1.72 7.94
N TYR A 118 11.05 1.85 7.79
CA TYR A 118 10.05 1.07 8.55
C TYR A 118 9.37 -0.01 7.72
N GLU A 119 10.03 -0.48 6.65
CA GLU A 119 9.41 -1.42 5.71
C GLU A 119 8.95 -2.72 6.36
N ASP A 120 9.54 -3.11 7.50
CA ASP A 120 9.22 -4.31 8.27
C ASP A 120 8.37 -4.07 9.53
N ASP A 121 8.07 -2.82 9.87
CA ASP A 121 7.24 -2.51 11.05
C ASP A 121 5.76 -2.86 10.77
N LEU A 122 5.19 -3.73 11.59
CA LEU A 122 3.83 -4.24 11.43
C LEU A 122 2.75 -3.14 11.49
N GLU A 123 2.95 -2.13 12.33
CA GLU A 123 1.99 -1.05 12.51
C GLU A 123 2.03 -0.09 11.31
N VAL A 124 3.23 0.17 10.79
CA VAL A 124 3.43 0.94 9.55
C VAL A 124 2.86 0.18 8.35
N LYS A 125 3.15 -1.12 8.20
CA LYS A 125 2.55 -1.99 7.17
C LYS A 125 1.03 -1.94 7.22
N SER A 126 0.45 -2.13 8.40
CA SER A 126 -1.01 -2.09 8.59
C SER A 126 -1.62 -0.73 8.24
N THR A 127 -0.89 0.37 8.48
CA THR A 127 -1.35 1.71 8.12
C THR A 127 -1.26 1.94 6.61
N LEU A 128 -0.16 1.50 5.98
CA LEU A 128 0.07 1.60 4.54
C LEU A 128 -0.96 0.81 3.73
N THR A 129 -1.32 -0.40 4.14
CA THR A 129 -2.34 -1.22 3.44
C THR A 129 -3.70 -0.54 3.38
N LYS A 130 -3.98 0.38 4.30
CA LYS A 130 -5.24 1.13 4.37
C LYS A 130 -5.19 2.47 3.67
N LEU A 131 -4.04 2.88 3.14
CA LEU A 131 -3.84 4.24 2.64
C LEU A 131 -4.80 4.57 1.47
N CYS A 132 -5.06 3.61 0.59
CA CYS A 132 -6.02 3.73 -0.53
C CYS A 132 -7.45 3.27 -0.19
N SER A 133 -7.83 3.21 1.08
CA SER A 133 -9.19 2.84 1.50
C SER A 133 -9.97 4.06 1.98
N VAL A 134 -11.26 4.12 1.62
CA VAL A 134 -12.17 5.18 2.05
C VAL A 134 -12.69 4.90 3.46
N GLU A 135 -12.61 5.88 4.34
CA GLU A 135 -13.14 5.78 5.70
C GLU A 135 -14.65 6.08 5.76
N CYS A 136 -15.39 5.28 6.52
CA CYS A 136 -16.80 5.58 6.79
C CYS A 136 -16.91 6.71 7.81
N THR A 137 -17.52 7.81 7.41
CA THR A 137 -17.80 8.96 8.28
C THR A 137 -19.11 8.83 9.05
N MET A 138 -19.92 7.82 8.73
CA MET A 138 -21.22 7.59 9.34
C MET A 138 -21.18 6.52 10.42
N ASN A 139 -22.10 6.63 11.39
CA ASN A 139 -22.30 5.56 12.36
C ASN A 139 -22.96 4.37 11.67
N SER A 140 -22.16 3.34 11.37
CA SER A 140 -22.66 2.07 10.84
C SER A 140 -23.73 1.47 11.77
N PRO A 141 -24.94 1.16 11.26
CA PRO A 141 -26.02 0.50 12.02
C PRO A 141 -25.86 -1.02 12.11
N LEU A 142 -24.76 -1.58 11.58
CA LEU A 142 -24.50 -3.03 11.59
C LEU A 142 -24.52 -3.60 13.01
N ILE A 143 -25.48 -4.47 13.27
CA ILE A 143 -25.58 -5.24 14.51
C ILE A 143 -24.56 -6.38 14.45
N SER A 144 -23.95 -6.70 15.59
CA SER A 144 -22.81 -7.63 15.66
C SER A 144 -23.07 -9.03 15.07
N MET A 145 -24.29 -9.56 15.09
CA MET A 145 -24.60 -10.86 14.45
C MET A 145 -24.57 -10.78 12.91
N GLY A 146 -25.01 -9.66 12.33
CA GLY A 146 -24.90 -9.45 10.89
C GLY A 146 -23.45 -9.27 10.46
N LEU A 147 -22.61 -8.68 11.32
CA LEU A 147 -21.19 -8.51 11.05
C LEU A 147 -20.45 -9.86 10.95
N GLU A 148 -20.70 -10.80 11.86
CA GLU A 148 -20.08 -12.14 11.81
C GLU A 148 -20.42 -12.87 10.50
N GLN A 149 -21.69 -12.85 10.09
CA GLN A 149 -22.15 -13.47 8.84
C GLN A 149 -21.48 -12.86 7.60
N ILE A 150 -21.35 -11.54 7.55
CA ILE A 150 -20.68 -10.83 6.46
C ILE A 150 -19.20 -11.26 6.37
N LEU A 151 -18.51 -11.32 7.51
CA LEU A 151 -17.10 -11.69 7.57
C LEU A 151 -16.88 -13.16 7.19
N GLU A 152 -17.76 -14.07 7.64
CA GLU A 152 -17.73 -15.48 7.25
C GLU A 152 -17.96 -15.67 5.75
N LEU A 153 -18.93 -14.98 5.16
CA LEU A 153 -19.15 -15.02 3.71
C LEU A 153 -17.92 -14.50 2.97
N TYR A 154 -17.37 -13.37 3.43
CA TYR A 154 -16.16 -12.80 2.83
C TYR A 154 -15.00 -13.81 2.85
N ILE A 155 -14.74 -14.46 3.98
CA ILE A 155 -13.69 -15.48 4.11
C ILE A 155 -13.92 -16.62 3.12
N SER A 156 -15.12 -17.20 3.13
CA SER A 156 -15.47 -18.33 2.26
C SER A 156 -15.28 -18.00 0.78
N LYS A 157 -15.66 -16.80 0.34
CA LYS A 157 -15.54 -16.38 -1.05
C LYS A 157 -14.12 -15.94 -1.43
N ALA A 158 -13.42 -15.28 -0.51
CA ALA A 158 -12.04 -14.85 -0.71
C ALA A 158 -11.08 -16.03 -0.88
N GLU A 159 -11.34 -17.16 -0.22
CA GLU A 159 -10.57 -18.40 -0.36
C GLU A 159 -10.70 -19.03 -1.75
N GLU A 160 -11.83 -18.84 -2.42
CA GLU A 160 -12.11 -19.37 -3.77
C GLU A 160 -11.48 -18.54 -4.91
N LEU A 161 -10.92 -17.36 -4.61
CA LEU A 161 -10.42 -16.44 -5.62
C LEU A 161 -9.16 -16.96 -6.32
N ASN A 162 -9.08 -16.71 -7.63
CA ASN A 162 -7.93 -17.08 -8.44
C ASN A 162 -6.83 -16.01 -8.29
N GLU A 163 -5.73 -16.38 -7.66
CA GLU A 163 -4.65 -15.45 -7.34
C GLU A 163 -3.54 -15.38 -8.41
N ASN A 164 -3.74 -15.99 -9.58
CA ASN A 164 -2.69 -16.08 -10.61
C ASN A 164 -2.57 -14.81 -11.47
N ASP A 165 -3.65 -14.06 -11.65
CA ASP A 165 -3.66 -12.79 -12.39
C ASP A 165 -4.12 -11.65 -11.48
N PRO A 166 -3.25 -10.69 -11.13
CA PRO A 166 -3.59 -9.54 -10.28
C PRO A 166 -4.75 -8.69 -10.81
N ASN A 167 -4.87 -8.54 -12.13
CA ASN A 167 -5.93 -7.73 -12.72
C ASN A 167 -7.28 -8.47 -12.65
N GLU A 168 -7.28 -9.78 -12.89
CA GLU A 168 -8.48 -10.60 -12.67
C GLU A 168 -8.85 -10.65 -11.19
N LEU A 169 -7.87 -10.75 -10.30
CA LEU A 169 -8.09 -10.78 -8.86
C LEU A 169 -8.76 -9.47 -8.38
N ASN A 170 -8.31 -8.31 -8.87
CA ASN A 170 -8.98 -7.04 -8.57
C ASN A 170 -10.45 -7.04 -9.02
N ILE A 171 -10.74 -7.59 -10.21
CA ILE A 171 -12.11 -7.71 -10.71
C ILE A 171 -12.94 -8.64 -9.82
N GLN A 172 -12.40 -9.78 -9.42
CA GLN A 172 -13.06 -10.73 -8.54
C GLN A 172 -13.34 -10.16 -7.14
N MET A 173 -12.39 -9.42 -6.56
CA MET A 173 -12.59 -8.72 -5.30
C MET A 173 -13.72 -7.69 -5.40
N LYS A 174 -13.80 -6.97 -6.52
CA LYS A 174 -14.88 -6.04 -6.79
C LYS A 174 -16.23 -6.75 -6.95
N ILE A 175 -16.27 -7.91 -7.61
CA ILE A 175 -17.49 -8.72 -7.67
C ILE A 175 -17.93 -9.12 -6.25
N LEU A 176 -17.01 -9.62 -5.41
CA LEU A 176 -17.29 -9.96 -4.02
C LEU A 176 -17.83 -8.77 -3.21
N GLU A 177 -17.26 -7.57 -3.37
CA GLU A 177 -17.80 -6.35 -2.74
C GLU A 177 -19.26 -6.07 -3.14
N ASP A 178 -19.60 -6.31 -4.40
CA ASP A 178 -20.97 -6.12 -4.87
C ASP A 178 -21.90 -7.23 -4.40
N ASP A 179 -21.44 -8.48 -4.34
CA ASP A 179 -22.24 -9.61 -3.86
C ASP A 179 -22.58 -9.44 -2.37
N ILE A 180 -21.62 -8.98 -1.55
CA ILE A 180 -21.86 -8.61 -0.14
C ILE A 180 -22.88 -7.48 -0.04
N TYR A 181 -22.82 -6.49 -0.93
CA TYR A 181 -23.81 -5.42 -0.95
C TYR A 181 -25.20 -5.93 -1.35
N ASP A 182 -25.29 -6.82 -2.34
CA ASP A 182 -26.56 -7.38 -2.79
C ASP A 182 -27.22 -8.24 -1.69
N GLU A 183 -26.43 -8.96 -0.88
CA GLU A 183 -26.93 -9.81 0.20
C GLU A 183 -27.23 -9.05 1.51
N PHE A 184 -26.38 -8.10 1.89
CA PHE A 184 -26.45 -7.43 3.21
C PHE A 184 -26.73 -5.93 3.14
N GLY A 185 -26.73 -5.31 1.96
CA GLY A 185 -26.97 -3.88 1.78
C GLY A 185 -25.91 -2.97 2.39
N CYS A 186 -24.71 -3.49 2.67
CA CYS A 186 -23.65 -2.79 3.39
C CYS A 186 -22.43 -2.57 2.50
N GLU A 187 -21.78 -1.42 2.66
CA GLU A 187 -20.54 -1.08 1.96
C GLU A 187 -19.30 -1.50 2.78
N PRO A 188 -18.16 -1.79 2.12
CA PRO A 188 -16.91 -2.19 2.78
C PRO A 188 -16.47 -1.28 3.94
N GLU A 189 -16.58 0.04 3.76
CA GLU A 189 -16.22 1.02 4.78
C GLU A 189 -17.12 0.96 6.03
N GLU A 190 -18.39 0.57 5.88
CA GLU A 190 -19.34 0.40 7.00
C GLU A 190 -19.01 -0.86 7.80
N ILE A 191 -18.55 -1.90 7.11
CA ILE A 191 -18.06 -3.16 7.71
C ILE A 191 -16.79 -2.86 8.51
N GLU A 192 -15.80 -2.17 7.92
CA GLU A 192 -14.56 -1.80 8.63
C GLU A 192 -14.87 -0.95 9.88
N ALA A 193 -15.78 0.02 9.78
CA ALA A 193 -16.20 0.83 10.92
C ALA A 193 -16.88 0.00 12.02
N ALA A 194 -17.70 -0.99 11.66
CA ALA A 194 -18.33 -1.89 12.61
C ALA A 194 -17.30 -2.83 13.29
N VAL A 195 -16.31 -3.30 12.54
CA VAL A 195 -15.19 -4.11 13.06
C VAL A 195 -14.43 -3.34 14.13
N ASN A 196 -14.08 -2.09 13.84
CA ASN A 196 -13.32 -1.23 14.76
C ASN A 196 -14.08 -0.90 16.06
N LYS A 197 -15.43 -0.98 16.06
CA LYS A 197 -16.25 -0.77 17.27
C LYS A 197 -16.28 -2.00 18.19
N ASN A 198 -16.13 -3.21 17.64
CA ASN A 198 -16.27 -4.47 18.39
C ASN A 198 -15.07 -5.44 18.21
N PRO A 199 -13.81 -4.97 18.33
CA PRO A 199 -12.64 -5.74 17.89
C PRO A 199 -12.49 -7.09 18.58
N LYS A 200 -12.80 -7.18 19.88
CA LYS A 200 -12.63 -8.42 20.68
C LYS A 200 -13.59 -9.55 20.29
N ARG A 201 -14.79 -9.22 19.81
CA ARG A 201 -15.83 -10.23 19.56
C ARG A 201 -15.57 -10.99 18.26
N ILE A 202 -15.05 -10.29 17.27
CA ILE A 202 -14.79 -10.80 15.92
C ILE A 202 -13.29 -10.98 15.66
N GLU A 203 -12.47 -10.98 16.72
CA GLU A 203 -11.01 -11.00 16.63
C GLU A 203 -10.52 -12.18 15.78
N HIS A 204 -11.11 -13.37 15.97
CA HIS A 204 -10.73 -14.55 15.20
C HIS A 204 -11.00 -14.40 13.69
N LEU A 205 -12.17 -13.90 13.28
CA LEU A 205 -12.50 -13.63 11.87
C LEU A 205 -11.60 -12.53 11.30
N THR A 206 -11.36 -11.49 12.09
CA THR A 206 -10.53 -10.35 11.68
C THR A 206 -9.09 -10.80 11.43
N ASN A 207 -8.56 -11.72 12.23
CA ASN A 207 -7.23 -12.29 12.01
C ASN A 207 -7.16 -13.10 10.71
N ILE A 208 -8.15 -13.98 10.45
CA ILE A 208 -8.23 -14.74 9.20
C ILE A 208 -8.31 -13.80 7.99
N ILE A 209 -9.14 -12.77 8.08
CA ILE A 209 -9.30 -11.77 7.02
C ILE A 209 -8.02 -10.97 6.81
N ASN A 210 -7.29 -10.63 7.88
CA ASN A 210 -6.01 -9.94 7.76
C ASN A 210 -4.98 -10.82 7.03
N ASP A 211 -4.91 -12.11 7.35
CA ASP A 211 -4.00 -13.05 6.68
C ASP A 211 -4.38 -13.23 5.20
N LEU A 212 -5.67 -13.40 4.91
CA LEU A 212 -6.19 -13.47 3.54
C LEU A 212 -5.89 -12.18 2.78
N ASN A 213 -6.16 -11.02 3.37
CA ASN A 213 -5.86 -9.73 2.76
C ASN A 213 -4.38 -9.54 2.53
N GLN A 214 -3.49 -9.94 3.42
CA GLN A 214 -2.05 -9.88 3.17
C GLN A 214 -1.65 -10.73 1.96
N ARG A 215 -2.22 -11.93 1.84
CA ARG A 215 -1.98 -12.83 0.68
C ARG A 215 -2.51 -12.22 -0.63
N LEU A 216 -3.73 -11.70 -0.62
CA LEU A 216 -4.42 -11.15 -1.80
C LEU A 216 -3.87 -9.78 -2.19
N LEU A 217 -3.72 -8.87 -1.23
CA LEU A 217 -3.13 -7.54 -1.41
C LEU A 217 -1.64 -7.62 -1.72
N GLY A 218 -0.90 -8.58 -1.21
CA GLY A 218 0.50 -8.78 -1.63
C GLY A 218 0.65 -9.01 -3.14
N LYS A 219 -0.41 -9.52 -3.79
CA LYS A 219 -0.45 -9.78 -5.23
C LYS A 219 -1.08 -8.64 -6.04
N THR A 220 -2.04 -7.89 -5.47
CA THR A 220 -2.68 -6.75 -6.15
C THR A 220 -2.04 -5.39 -5.86
N ASN A 221 -1.40 -5.20 -4.70
CA ASN A 221 -0.67 -3.97 -4.34
C ASN A 221 0.65 -3.81 -5.08
N GLN A 222 1.12 -4.83 -5.82
CA GLN A 222 2.16 -4.63 -6.84
C GLN A 222 1.73 -3.66 -7.97
N GLU A 223 0.49 -3.16 -7.95
CA GLU A 223 0.01 -2.17 -8.94
C GLU A 223 -0.66 -0.95 -8.30
N LEU A 224 -0.66 -0.82 -6.96
CA LEU A 224 -1.23 0.33 -6.25
C LEU A 224 -0.30 0.93 -5.20
N PHE A 225 0.78 0.24 -4.83
CA PHE A 225 1.91 0.81 -4.12
C PHE A 225 3.19 0.35 -4.81
N PHE A 226 3.65 1.26 -5.68
CA PHE A 226 4.59 1.10 -6.81
C PHE A 226 3.97 0.48 -8.06
#